data_AF-A0A2K9IVR5-F1
#
_entry.id   AF-A0A2K9IVR5-F1
#
_cell.length_a   1.000
_cell.length_b   1.000
_cell.length_c   1.000
_cell.angle_alpha   90.00
_cell.angle_beta   90.00
_cell.angle_gamma   90.00
#
_symmetry.space_group_name_H-M   'P 1'
#
loop_
_entity.id
_entity.type
_entity.pdbx_description
1 polymer ?
#
loop_
_entity_poly.entity_id
_entity_poly.type
_entity_poly.pdbx_seq_one_letter_code
_entity_poly.pdbx_strand_id
1 'polypeptide(L)'
;MKIHFYDNKFKNVINNYELTEEQLRYTKHPKDCIQLLNEDFNRYSIVAMDGNKLVTFFVLHKNDGVKPYSNNNKSILLRSFQLISVSKAEAMLKMH
;
A
#
# COMPACT_ATOMS: atom_id res chain seq x y z
N MET A 1 10.72 -10.38 -6.99
CA MET A 1 9.60 -9.55 -6.49
C MET A 1 8.28 -10.29 -6.61
N LYS A 2 7.51 -10.35 -5.52
CA LYS A 2 6.16 -10.93 -5.45
C LYS A 2 5.22 -9.95 -4.76
N ILE A 3 3.98 -9.88 -5.24
CA ILE A 3 2.94 -8.97 -4.73
C ILE A 3 1.89 -9.80 -3.98
N HIS A 4 1.49 -9.32 -2.82
CA HIS A 4 0.55 -10.00 -1.94
C HIS A 4 -0.47 -9.02 -1.38
N PHE A 5 -1.71 -9.46 -1.21
CA PHE A 5 -2.58 -8.81 -0.22
C PHE A 5 -1.93 -8.93 1.15
N TYR A 6 -2.07 -7.88 1.95
CA TYR A 6 -1.59 -7.89 3.32
C TYR A 6 -2.26 -9.01 4.12
N ASP A 7 -1.45 -9.69 4.91
CA ASP A 7 -1.86 -10.61 5.95
C ASP A 7 -0.90 -10.49 7.14
N ASN A 8 -1.29 -11.04 8.29
CA ASN A 8 -0.55 -10.89 9.54
C ASN A 8 0.90 -11.39 9.50
N LYS A 9 1.28 -12.27 8.57
CA LYS A 9 2.67 -12.74 8.41
C LYS A 9 3.63 -11.62 8.01
N PHE A 10 3.12 -10.54 7.41
CA PHE A 10 3.92 -9.37 7.03
C PHE A 10 4.04 -8.33 8.15
N LYS A 11 3.33 -8.51 9.27
CA LYS A 11 3.27 -7.52 10.37
C LYS A 11 4.65 -7.14 10.91
N ASN A 12 5.53 -8.12 11.11
CA ASN A 12 6.89 -7.84 11.60
C ASN A 12 7.69 -6.98 10.63
N VAL A 13 7.67 -7.32 9.34
CA VAL A 13 8.37 -6.56 8.31
C VAL A 13 7.86 -5.12 8.22
N ILE A 14 6.55 -4.91 8.38
CA ILE A 14 5.93 -3.58 8.34
C ILE A 14 6.21 -2.77 9.60
N ASN A 15 6.24 -3.40 10.77
CA ASN A 15 6.53 -2.72 12.03
C ASN A 15 8.00 -2.30 12.14
N ASN A 16 8.91 -3.07 11.54
CA ASN A 16 10.33 -2.77 11.52
C ASN A 16 10.71 -1.82 10.37
N TYR A 17 9.74 -1.39 9.57
CA TYR A 17 9.97 -0.37 8.56
C TYR A 17 9.96 1.00 9.22
N GLU A 18 11.01 1.78 9.01
CA GLU A 18 11.13 3.14 9.52
C GLU A 18 10.89 4.13 8.39
N LEU A 19 9.95 5.04 8.63
CA LEU A 19 9.79 6.27 7.84
C LEU A 19 10.45 7.41 8.59
N THR A 20 11.15 8.28 7.86
CA THR A 20 11.60 9.55 8.45
C THR A 20 10.39 10.45 8.72
N GLU A 21 10.54 11.40 9.65
CA GLU A 21 9.49 12.39 9.94
C GLU A 21 9.10 13.20 8.69
N GLU A 22 10.05 13.46 7.79
CA GLU A 22 9.80 14.13 6.52
C GLU A 22 8.89 13.30 5.60
N GLN A 23 9.12 11.98 5.51
CA GLN A 23 8.28 11.09 4.70
C GLN A 23 6.86 10.98 5.26
N LEU A 24 6.71 11.01 6.59
CA LEU A 24 5.41 10.98 7.27
C LEU A 24 4.54 12.22 6.96
N ARG A 25 5.11 13.32 6.47
CA ARG A 25 4.34 14.50 6.02
C ARG A 25 3.55 14.21 4.75
N TYR A 26 4.02 13.28 3.92
CA TYR A 26 3.44 12.98 2.61
C TYR A 26 2.66 11.67 2.58
N THR A 27 2.90 10.77 3.53
CA THR A 27 2.24 9.46 3.58
C THR A 27 2.02 8.99 5.01
N LYS A 28 0.93 8.24 5.24
CA LYS A 28 0.70 7.59 6.53
C LYS A 28 1.61 6.38 6.69
N HIS A 29 1.96 6.00 7.91
CA HIS A 29 2.73 4.78 8.12
C HIS A 29 1.91 3.55 7.69
N PRO A 30 2.51 2.52 7.06
CA PRO A 30 1.77 1.32 6.64
C PRO A 30 1.01 0.64 7.78
N LYS A 31 1.58 0.67 9.00
CA LYS A 31 0.93 0.20 10.23
C LYS A 31 -0.44 0.88 10.48
N ASP A 32 -0.54 2.18 10.23
CA ASP A 32 -1.77 2.95 10.43
C ASP A 32 -2.78 2.61 9.32
N CYS A 33 -2.30 2.39 8.09
CA CYS A 33 -3.14 1.92 6.99
C CYS A 33 -3.76 0.53 7.27
N ILE A 34 -3.01 -0.36 7.92
CA ILE A 34 -3.47 -1.71 8.27
C ILE A 34 -4.58 -1.68 9.32
N GLN A 35 -4.49 -0.77 10.31
CA GLN A 35 -5.53 -0.63 11.34
C GLN A 35 -6.90 -0.30 10.71
N LEU A 36 -6.90 0.53 9.66
CA LEU A 36 -8.10 0.94 8.95
C LEU A 36 -8.75 -0.17 8.11
N LEU A 37 -8.08 -1.31 7.90
CA LEU A 37 -8.67 -2.46 7.20
C LEU A 37 -9.84 -3.07 7.97
N ASN A 38 -9.82 -2.98 9.31
CA ASN A 38 -10.90 -3.50 10.15
C ASN A 38 -12.14 -2.59 10.14
N GLU A 39 -11.97 -1.32 9.77
CA GLU A 39 -13.03 -0.31 9.76
C GLU A 39 -13.71 -0.23 8.39
N ASP A 40 -13.02 -0.61 7.33
CA ASP A 40 -13.46 -0.42 5.94
C ASP A 40 -13.01 -1.60 5.06
N PHE A 41 -13.92 -2.56 4.87
CA PHE A 41 -13.69 -3.77 4.07
C PHE A 41 -13.45 -3.50 2.58
N ASN A 42 -13.67 -2.27 2.10
CA ASN A 42 -13.35 -1.89 0.73
C ASN A 42 -11.88 -1.45 0.56
N ARG A 43 -11.10 -1.45 1.64
CA ARG A 43 -9.66 -1.15 1.61
C ARG A 43 -8.85 -2.42 1.56
N TYR A 44 -7.84 -2.40 0.70
CA TYR A 44 -6.94 -3.51 0.45
C TYR A 44 -5.51 -2.99 0.53
N SER A 45 -4.82 -3.35 1.60
CA SER A 45 -3.38 -3.11 1.71
C SER A 45 -2.63 -4.17 0.90
N ILE A 46 -1.68 -3.72 0.09
CA ILE A 46 -0.87 -4.54 -0.80
C ILE A 46 0.59 -4.39 -0.39
N VAL A 47 1.29 -5.52 -0.33
CA VAL A 47 2.69 -5.63 0.05
C VAL A 47 3.47 -6.22 -1.12
N ALA A 48 4.56 -5.58 -1.54
CA ALA A 48 5.49 -6.19 -2.48
C ALA A 48 6.81 -6.56 -1.78
N MET A 49 7.18 -7.82 -1.90
CA MET A 49 8.36 -8.40 -1.28
C MET A 49 9.37 -8.83 -2.35
N ASP A 50 10.65 -8.61 -2.07
CA ASP A 50 11.74 -9.20 -2.83
C ASP A 50 12.60 -10.06 -1.90
N GLY A 51 12.36 -11.36 -1.94
CA GLY A 51 12.77 -12.26 -0.86
C GLY A 51 12.10 -11.84 0.45
N ASN A 52 12.91 -11.54 1.46
CA ASN A 52 12.44 -11.10 2.79
C ASN A 52 12.41 -9.57 2.94
N LYS A 53 12.70 -8.81 1.88
CA LYS A 53 12.74 -7.34 1.92
C LYS A 53 11.42 -6.76 1.42
N LEU A 54 10.87 -5.83 2.19
CA LEU A 54 9.76 -4.99 1.76
C LEU A 54 10.26 -3.95 0.76
N VAL A 55 9.66 -3.94 -0.42
CA VAL A 55 10.06 -3.02 -1.51
C VAL A 55 9.04 -1.91 -1.70
N THR A 56 7.76 -2.22 -1.53
CA THR A 56 6.68 -1.22 -1.56
C THR A 56 5.48 -1.66 -0.75
N PHE A 57 4.69 -0.66 -0.36
CA PHE A 57 3.37 -0.81 0.24
C PHE A 57 2.41 0.18 -0.41
N PHE A 58 1.18 -0.26 -0.68
CA PHE A 58 0.13 0.63 -1.16
C PHE A 58 -1.26 0.17 -0.76
N VAL A 59 -2.22 1.08 -0.80
CA VAL A 59 -3.63 0.82 -0.44
C VAL A 59 -4.51 1.05 -1.65
N LEU A 60 -5.28 0.03 -2.02
CA LEU A 60 -6.37 0.14 -2.98
C LEU A 60 -7.69 0.32 -2.24
N HIS A 61 -8.55 1.20 -2.73
CA HIS A 61 -9.88 1.40 -2.18
C HIS A 61 -10.93 1.33 -3.30
N LYS A 62 -11.88 0.41 -3.15
CA LYS A 62 -13.00 0.20 -4.08
C LYS A 62 -14.26 0.92 -3.61
N ASN A 63 -15.29 0.91 -4.46
CA ASN A 63 -16.65 1.33 -4.10
C ASN A 63 -16.70 2.76 -3.54
N ASP A 64 -17.12 2.92 -2.27
CA ASP A 64 -17.33 4.22 -1.63
C ASP A 64 -16.08 5.10 -1.63
N GLY A 65 -14.88 4.50 -1.58
CA GLY A 65 -13.63 5.23 -1.67
C GLY A 65 -13.41 5.98 -2.97
N VAL A 66 -14.05 5.54 -4.05
CA VAL A 66 -13.86 6.03 -5.41
C VAL A 66 -14.88 7.09 -5.80
N LYS A 67 -16.07 7.07 -5.17
CA LYS A 67 -17.21 7.96 -5.47
C LYS A 67 -16.83 9.45 -5.54
N PRO A 68 -15.94 9.99 -4.68
CA PRO A 68 -15.56 11.41 -4.79
C PRO A 68 -14.75 11.76 -6.05
N TYR A 69 -14.19 10.77 -6.74
CA TYR A 69 -13.23 10.96 -7.84
C TYR A 69 -13.72 10.39 -9.18
N SER A 70 -14.68 9.47 -9.18
CA SER A 70 -15.18 8.82 -10.39
C SER A 70 -16.58 8.26 -10.21
N ASN A 71 -17.39 8.35 -11.26
CA ASN A 71 -18.71 7.72 -11.34
C ASN A 71 -18.65 6.29 -11.93
N ASN A 72 -17.47 5.82 -12.34
CA ASN A 72 -17.29 4.47 -12.86
C ASN A 72 -17.21 3.46 -11.71
N ASN A 73 -18.20 2.57 -11.64
CA ASN A 73 -18.29 1.53 -10.61
C ASN A 73 -17.20 0.44 -10.69
N LYS A 74 -16.39 0.41 -11.75
CA LYS A 74 -15.23 -0.49 -11.90
C LYS A 74 -13.90 0.16 -11.53
N SER A 75 -13.89 1.46 -11.23
CA SER A 75 -12.67 2.18 -10.84
C SER A 75 -12.16 1.74 -9.47
N ILE A 76 -10.85 1.82 -9.28
CA ILE A 76 -10.16 1.54 -8.01
C ILE A 76 -9.29 2.75 -7.68
N LEU A 77 -9.39 3.26 -6.46
CA LEU A 77 -8.56 4.36 -5.98
C LEU A 77 -7.27 3.83 -5.38
N LEU A 78 -6.12 4.34 -5.84
CA LEU A 78 -4.84 4.22 -5.15
C LEU A 78 -4.76 5.27 -4.05
N ARG A 79 -4.99 4.88 -2.79
CA ARG A 79 -5.17 5.81 -1.66
C ARG A 79 -3.88 6.14 -0.91
N SER A 80 -2.88 5.26 -0.97
CA SER A 80 -1.54 5.50 -0.46
C SER A 80 -0.56 4.67 -1.27
N PHE A 81 0.62 5.22 -1.56
CA PHE A 81 1.70 4.52 -2.24
C PHE A 81 3.02 4.91 -1.59
N GLN A 82 3.86 3.92 -1.30
CA GLN A 82 5.15 4.09 -0.64
C GLN A 82 6.20 3.21 -1.32
N LEU A 83 7.22 3.84 -1.90
CA LEU A 83 8.38 3.14 -2.41
C LEU A 83 9.45 3.09 -1.33
N ILE A 84 9.84 1.89 -0.94
CA ILE A 84 10.72 1.66 0.21
C ILE A 84 12.14 1.38 -0.24
N SER A 85 12.31 0.71 -1.40
CA SER A 85 13.62 0.49 -2.00
C SER A 85 13.66 0.96 -3.45
N VAL A 86 14.57 1.90 -3.73
CA VAL A 86 14.71 2.61 -5.02
C VAL A 86 15.28 1.69 -6.11
N SER A 87 15.96 0.59 -5.75
CA SER A 87 16.63 -0.28 -6.71
C SER A 87 15.71 -1.00 -7.70
N LYS A 88 14.37 -0.92 -7.55
CA LYS A 88 13.39 -1.59 -8.44
C LYS A 88 12.13 -0.79 -8.75
N ALA A 89 12.17 0.54 -8.70
CA ALA A 89 11.03 1.40 -9.06
C ALA A 89 10.55 1.19 -10.51
N GLU A 90 11.47 0.93 -11.44
CA GLU A 90 11.17 0.78 -12.87
C GLU A 90 10.29 -0.42 -13.21
N ALA A 91 10.28 -1.47 -12.39
CA ALA A 91 9.50 -2.67 -12.65
C ALA A 91 7.99 -2.47 -12.40
N MET A 92 7.61 -1.53 -11.52
CA MET A 92 6.20 -1.31 -11.17
C MET A 92 5.49 -0.33 -12.10
N LEU A 93 6.21 0.65 -12.69
CA LEU A 93 5.64 1.55 -13.70
C LEU A 93 5.22 0.83 -14.99
N LYS A 94 5.67 -0.42 -15.19
CA LYS A 94 5.37 -1.24 -16.37
C LYS A 94 4.19 -2.20 -16.19
N MET A 95 3.41 -2.11 -15.11
CA MET A 95 2.15 -2.85 -14.95
C MET A 95 1.07 -2.23 -15.84
N HIS A 96 1.16 -2.46 -17.15
CA HIS A 96 0.14 -2.15 -18.16
C HIS A 96 -0.32 -3.47 -18.79
#